data_AF-A0A150TYU1-F1
#
_entry.id   AF-A0A150TYU1-F1
#
_cell.length_a   1.000
_cell.length_b   1.000
_cell.length_c   1.000
_cell.angle_alpha   90.00
_cell.angle_beta   90.00
_cell.angle_gamma   90.00
#
_symmetry.space_group_name_H-M   'P 1'
#
loop_
_entity.id
_entity.type
_entity.pdbx_description
1 polymer ?
#
loop_
_entity_poly.entity_id
_entity_poly.type
_entity_poly.pdbx_seq_one_letter_code
_entity_poly.pdbx_strand_id
1 'polypeptide(L)'
;MGRSLETLVVAAVVVFALSCSIVDPGDREELRRRIAMLPPDTLSTWEKWNMNANAVKWLRMYKDPNDQVGKLQCRLKAGGTWSGWNDQEPTYTVADLLDCLLSGGDIPVTYTMCADLFQGVGDAAMKSKILHEQQVPGVTHVECRFVWDFRYEPEKVPPDLTNPREITLDELIDWLISLPAPPPGFASPQLVPLLCPLGAGPGWGCPPRPTDLPGEQPTDPTGGEPGDHP
;
A
#
# COMPACT_ATOMS: atom_id res chain seq x y z
N MET A 1 33.53 0.47 -60.85
CA MET A 1 34.56 -0.13 -59.97
C MET A 1 34.80 0.86 -58.84
N GLY A 2 34.41 0.70 -57.58
CA GLY A 2 33.81 -0.37 -56.79
C GLY A 2 33.89 0.09 -55.32
N ARG A 3 33.02 -0.45 -54.46
CA ARG A 3 32.98 -0.32 -52.98
C ARG A 3 32.36 0.97 -52.46
N SER A 4 31.59 0.99 -51.37
CA SER A 4 30.83 0.01 -50.58
C SER A 4 30.14 0.94 -49.56
N LEU A 5 28.83 1.16 -49.58
CA LEU A 5 27.89 0.47 -48.69
C LEU A 5 28.34 0.28 -47.22
N GLU A 6 29.05 1.25 -46.61
CA GLU A 6 29.38 1.23 -45.17
C GLU A 6 29.42 2.66 -44.58
N THR A 7 28.26 3.30 -44.40
CA THR A 7 28.15 4.50 -43.54
C THR A 7 26.80 4.53 -42.84
N LEU A 8 26.37 3.36 -42.39
CA LEU A 8 25.08 3.13 -41.74
C LEU A 8 25.20 2.09 -40.62
N VAL A 9 26.36 1.98 -39.95
CA VAL A 9 26.53 1.10 -38.78
C VAL A 9 27.58 1.65 -37.79
N VAL A 10 27.61 2.95 -37.47
CA VAL A 10 28.30 3.43 -36.24
C VAL A 10 27.65 4.72 -35.73
N ALA A 11 26.38 4.66 -35.34
CA ALA A 11 25.78 5.68 -34.47
C ALA A 11 24.54 5.15 -33.72
N ALA A 12 24.35 3.82 -33.66
CA ALA A 12 23.23 3.18 -32.98
C ALA A 12 23.65 2.44 -31.69
N VAL A 13 24.89 2.65 -31.20
CA VAL A 13 25.44 1.87 -30.06
C VAL A 13 25.85 2.73 -28.86
N VAL A 14 25.67 4.05 -28.90
CA VAL A 14 26.00 4.93 -27.74
C VAL A 14 24.79 5.77 -27.31
N VAL A 15 23.64 5.12 -27.16
CA VAL A 15 22.46 5.67 -26.43
C VAL A 15 21.96 4.69 -25.35
N PHE A 16 22.78 3.70 -24.97
CA PHE A 16 22.43 2.69 -23.95
C PHE A 16 23.27 2.80 -22.65
N ALA A 17 23.85 3.96 -22.36
CA ALA A 17 24.83 4.08 -21.28
C ALA A 17 24.41 4.91 -20.05
N LEU A 18 23.21 5.50 -19.98
CA LEU A 18 22.85 6.40 -18.84
C LEU A 18 21.41 6.30 -18.33
N SER A 19 20.79 5.12 -18.35
CA SER A 19 19.55 4.90 -17.58
C SER A 19 19.31 3.46 -17.13
N CYS A 20 20.38 2.67 -17.03
CA CYS A 20 20.34 1.40 -16.33
C CYS A 20 21.08 1.61 -15.02
N SER A 21 20.37 1.89 -13.93
CA SER A 21 20.82 1.32 -12.66
C SER A 21 20.83 -0.19 -12.93
N ILE A 22 22.02 -0.73 -13.27
CA ILE A 22 22.26 -2.17 -13.29
C ILE A 22 22.11 -2.57 -11.84
N VAL A 23 20.86 -2.76 -11.43
CA VAL A 23 20.53 -3.52 -10.24
C VAL A 23 21.21 -4.85 -10.46
N ASP A 24 22.24 -5.15 -9.69
CA ASP A 24 22.82 -6.48 -9.71
C ASP A 24 21.70 -7.45 -9.32
N PRO A 25 21.35 -8.45 -10.14
CA PRO A 25 20.44 -9.51 -9.72
C PRO A 25 20.84 -10.13 -8.37
N GLY A 26 22.14 -10.08 -8.03
CA GLY A 26 22.69 -10.45 -6.73
C GLY A 26 22.15 -9.62 -5.55
N ASP A 27 21.92 -8.32 -5.71
CA ASP A 27 21.41 -7.44 -4.64
C ASP A 27 19.97 -7.81 -4.29
N ARG A 28 19.14 -8.09 -5.30
CA ARG A 28 17.75 -8.53 -5.08
C ARG A 28 17.71 -9.89 -4.39
N GLU A 29 18.61 -10.80 -4.76
CA GLU A 29 18.69 -12.13 -4.13
C GLU A 29 19.24 -12.09 -2.70
N GLU A 30 20.20 -11.22 -2.42
CA GLU A 30 20.66 -10.97 -1.05
C GLU A 30 19.55 -10.32 -0.21
N LEU A 31 18.82 -9.36 -0.77
CA LEU A 31 17.68 -8.74 -0.08
C LEU A 31 16.59 -9.77 0.24
N ARG A 32 16.24 -10.65 -0.71
CA ARG A 32 15.32 -11.77 -0.47
C ARG A 32 15.77 -12.62 0.70
N ARG A 33 17.04 -13.04 0.69
CA ARG A 33 17.61 -13.85 1.77
C ARG A 33 17.52 -13.14 3.12
N ARG A 34 17.84 -11.84 3.19
CA ARG A 34 17.77 -11.09 4.45
C ARG A 34 16.34 -10.89 4.96
N ILE A 35 15.39 -10.61 4.07
CA ILE A 35 13.99 -10.48 4.46
C ILE A 35 13.44 -11.82 4.93
N ALA A 36 13.78 -12.92 4.26
CA ALA A 36 13.37 -14.27 4.66
C ALA A 36 13.94 -14.71 6.02
N MET A 37 15.01 -14.08 6.49
CA MET A 37 15.61 -14.31 7.82
C MET A 37 15.06 -13.39 8.92
N LEU A 38 14.15 -12.45 8.59
CA LEU A 38 13.55 -11.57 9.60
C LEU A 38 12.67 -12.38 10.58
N PRO A 39 12.47 -11.87 11.81
CA PRO A 39 11.49 -12.44 12.71
C PRO A 39 10.11 -12.54 12.05
N PRO A 40 9.36 -13.65 12.22
CA PRO A 40 8.06 -13.85 11.58
C PRO A 40 7.07 -12.71 11.83
N ASP A 41 7.08 -12.13 13.04
CA ASP A 41 6.20 -11.02 13.40
C ASP A 41 6.51 -9.74 12.61
N THR A 42 7.80 -9.49 12.33
CA THR A 42 8.24 -8.35 11.50
C THR A 42 7.79 -8.53 10.06
N LEU A 43 7.99 -9.73 9.49
CA LEU A 43 7.57 -10.03 8.13
C LEU A 43 6.04 -9.93 7.99
N SER A 44 5.29 -10.52 8.94
CA SER A 44 3.83 -10.43 8.94
C SER A 44 3.31 -9.00 9.05
N THR A 45 4.02 -8.14 9.79
CA THR A 45 3.67 -6.71 9.87
C THR A 45 3.87 -6.02 8.52
N TRP A 46 4.97 -6.32 7.82
CA TRP A 46 5.26 -5.74 6.51
C TRP A 46 4.29 -6.23 5.42
N GLU A 47 3.92 -7.51 5.44
CA GLU A 47 2.87 -8.06 4.57
C GLU A 47 1.55 -7.32 4.77
N LYS A 48 1.16 -7.02 6.02
CA LYS A 48 -0.04 -6.23 6.31
C LYS A 48 0.06 -4.79 5.83
N TRP A 49 1.22 -4.14 5.94
CA TRP A 49 1.40 -2.81 5.36
C TRP A 49 1.29 -2.82 3.84
N ASN A 50 1.89 -3.81 3.17
CA ASN A 50 1.78 -3.93 1.72
C ASN A 50 0.33 -4.18 1.30
N MET A 51 -0.37 -5.11 1.96
CA MET A 51 -1.80 -5.36 1.77
C MET A 51 -2.64 -4.08 1.94
N ASN A 52 -2.36 -3.28 2.97
CA ASN A 52 -3.01 -1.99 3.18
C ASN A 52 -2.70 -0.99 2.06
N ALA A 53 -1.44 -0.91 1.61
CA ALA A 53 -1.05 -0.05 0.51
C ALA A 53 -1.75 -0.44 -0.79
N ASN A 54 -1.88 -1.74 -1.07
CA ASN A 54 -2.65 -2.26 -2.19
C ASN A 54 -4.12 -1.89 -2.08
N ALA A 55 -4.73 -2.02 -0.88
CA ALA A 55 -6.12 -1.66 -0.65
C ALA A 55 -6.35 -0.16 -0.88
N VAL A 56 -5.50 0.70 -0.32
CA VAL A 56 -5.55 2.15 -0.50
C VAL A 56 -5.40 2.52 -1.99
N LYS A 57 -4.46 1.90 -2.69
CA LYS A 57 -4.26 2.12 -4.13
C LYS A 57 -5.49 1.69 -4.93
N TRP A 58 -6.03 0.51 -4.65
CA TRP A 58 -7.21 -0.01 -5.33
C TRP A 58 -8.43 0.89 -5.13
N LEU A 59 -8.71 1.30 -3.90
CA LEU A 59 -9.80 2.22 -3.58
C LEU A 59 -9.63 3.57 -4.30
N ARG A 60 -8.44 4.17 -4.25
CA ARG A 60 -8.19 5.49 -4.88
C ARG A 60 -8.23 5.47 -6.40
N MET A 61 -7.77 4.39 -7.03
CA MET A 61 -7.64 4.34 -8.49
C MET A 61 -8.91 3.86 -9.18
N TYR A 62 -9.71 3.02 -8.53
CA TYR A 62 -10.78 2.29 -9.21
C TYR A 62 -12.17 2.49 -8.62
N LYS A 63 -12.32 3.20 -7.50
CA LYS A 63 -13.62 3.36 -6.80
C LYS A 63 -13.99 4.82 -6.62
N ASP A 64 -15.30 5.09 -6.58
CA ASP A 64 -15.80 6.42 -6.23
C ASP A 64 -15.72 6.62 -4.71
N PRO A 65 -15.20 7.74 -4.19
CA PRO A 65 -15.09 7.97 -2.75
C PRO A 65 -16.46 7.95 -2.02
N ASN A 66 -17.56 8.23 -2.72
CA ASN A 66 -18.91 8.24 -2.16
C ASN A 66 -19.64 6.91 -2.34
N ASP A 67 -19.02 5.90 -2.98
CA ASP A 67 -19.63 4.58 -3.08
C ASP A 67 -19.83 4.00 -1.68
N GLN A 68 -21.01 3.43 -1.46
CA GLN A 68 -21.29 2.69 -0.24
C GLN A 68 -20.45 1.40 -0.21
N VAL A 69 -19.64 1.25 0.85
CA VAL A 69 -18.87 0.02 1.14
C VAL A 69 -19.60 -0.91 2.09
N GLY A 70 -20.51 -0.37 2.90
CA GLY A 70 -21.29 -1.15 3.84
C GLY A 70 -22.21 -0.29 4.67
N LYS A 71 -22.89 -0.92 5.62
CA LYS A 71 -23.86 -0.27 6.51
C LYS A 71 -24.01 -1.05 7.79
N LEU A 72 -24.59 -0.40 8.80
CA LEU A 72 -25.09 -1.13 9.96
C LEU A 72 -26.50 -1.63 9.71
N GLN A 73 -26.75 -2.85 10.18
CA GLN A 73 -28.08 -3.36 10.42
C GLN A 73 -28.27 -3.55 11.90
N CYS A 74 -29.39 -3.06 12.44
CA CYS A 74 -29.72 -3.23 13.85
C CYS A 74 -31.07 -3.90 14.05
N ARG A 75 -31.21 -4.64 15.14
CA ARG A 75 -32.47 -5.22 15.61
C ARG A 75 -32.66 -4.93 17.10
N LEU A 76 -33.92 -4.88 17.51
CA LEU A 76 -34.35 -4.45 18.84
C LEU A 76 -35.05 -5.59 19.55
N LYS A 77 -34.85 -5.71 20.85
CA LYS A 77 -35.62 -6.62 21.70
C LYS A 77 -36.62 -5.83 22.54
N ALA A 78 -37.91 -5.99 22.24
CA ALA A 78 -39.00 -5.39 22.99
C ALA A 78 -40.03 -6.45 23.40
N GLY A 79 -40.50 -6.41 24.66
CA GLY A 79 -41.51 -7.35 25.16
C GLY A 79 -41.10 -8.83 25.07
N GLY A 80 -39.79 -9.13 25.02
CA GLY A 80 -39.27 -10.49 24.87
C GLY A 80 -39.03 -10.95 23.42
N THR A 81 -39.51 -10.19 22.43
CA THR A 81 -39.39 -10.53 21.00
C THR A 81 -38.34 -9.66 20.31
N TRP A 82 -37.59 -10.26 19.38
CA TRP A 82 -36.66 -9.54 18.51
C TRP A 82 -37.38 -9.02 17.27
N SER A 83 -37.10 -7.78 16.88
CA SER A 83 -37.47 -7.25 15.57
C SER A 83 -36.66 -7.93 14.45
N GLY A 84 -37.08 -7.68 13.20
CA GLY A 84 -36.20 -7.89 12.05
C GLY A 84 -34.95 -6.99 12.11
N TRP A 85 -33.97 -7.33 11.29
CA TRP A 85 -32.82 -6.47 11.01
C TRP A 85 -33.25 -5.31 10.13
N ASN A 86 -32.92 -4.09 10.53
CA ASN A 86 -33.20 -2.88 9.77
C ASN A 86 -31.90 -2.15 9.49
N ASP A 87 -31.75 -1.71 8.24
CA ASP A 87 -30.64 -0.86 7.82
C ASP A 87 -30.64 0.46 8.60
N GLN A 88 -29.44 0.95 8.91
CA GLN A 88 -29.22 2.21 9.61
C GLN A 88 -28.41 3.16 8.75
N GLU A 89 -28.81 4.44 8.84
CA GLU A 89 -28.12 5.56 8.24
C GLU A 89 -27.30 6.35 9.29
N PRO A 90 -26.17 6.95 8.91
CA PRO A 90 -25.59 6.91 7.57
C PRO A 90 -24.90 5.58 7.25
N THR A 91 -24.81 5.25 5.97
CA THR A 91 -23.97 4.16 5.46
C THR A 91 -22.47 4.53 5.51
N TYR A 92 -21.59 3.53 5.39
CA TYR A 92 -20.15 3.74 5.27
C TYR A 92 -19.75 3.77 3.81
N THR A 93 -18.83 4.67 3.49
CA THR A 93 -18.36 4.94 2.13
C THR A 93 -16.91 4.52 1.90
N VAL A 94 -16.47 4.54 0.64
CA VAL A 94 -15.07 4.33 0.27
C VAL A 94 -14.15 5.34 0.95
N ALA A 95 -14.60 6.60 1.13
CA ALA A 95 -13.85 7.61 1.85
C ALA A 95 -13.63 7.22 3.33
N ASP A 96 -14.66 6.69 4.00
CA ASP A 96 -14.55 6.21 5.40
C ASP A 96 -13.58 5.04 5.50
N LEU A 97 -13.62 4.12 4.54
CA LEU A 97 -12.70 2.99 4.48
C LEU A 97 -11.26 3.42 4.24
N LEU A 98 -11.03 4.40 3.36
CA LEU A 98 -9.71 5.01 3.17
C LEU A 98 -9.19 5.67 4.44
N ASP A 99 -10.03 6.43 5.14
CA ASP A 99 -9.66 7.08 6.40
C ASP A 99 -9.29 6.05 7.48
N CYS A 100 -10.07 4.98 7.60
CA CYS A 100 -9.79 3.86 8.49
C CYS A 100 -8.43 3.19 8.21
N LEU A 101 -8.12 2.91 6.93
CA LEU A 101 -6.84 2.31 6.54
C LEU A 101 -5.63 3.21 6.80
N LEU A 102 -5.82 4.54 6.73
CA LEU A 102 -4.74 5.53 6.89
C LEU A 102 -4.53 5.98 8.34
N SER A 103 -5.53 5.78 9.21
CA SER A 103 -5.49 6.24 10.61
C SER A 103 -4.81 5.25 11.59
N GLY A 104 -4.41 4.06 11.13
CA GLY A 104 -3.89 2.97 11.97
C GLY A 104 -2.59 3.22 12.74
N GLY A 105 -1.88 4.33 12.49
CA GLY A 105 -0.63 4.65 13.18
C GLY A 105 0.42 3.55 13.02
N ASP A 106 0.99 3.08 14.14
CA ASP A 106 2.07 2.08 14.15
C ASP A 106 1.60 0.64 13.89
N ILE A 107 0.29 0.37 13.95
CA ILE A 107 -0.28 -0.97 13.71
C ILE A 107 -1.14 -0.90 12.45
N PRO A 108 -0.84 -1.70 11.39
CA PRO A 108 -1.67 -1.70 10.19
C PRO A 108 -3.09 -2.16 10.50
N VAL A 109 -4.05 -1.25 10.38
CA VAL A 109 -5.48 -1.58 10.34
C VAL A 109 -5.79 -2.13 8.97
N THR A 110 -6.21 -3.39 8.88
CA THR A 110 -6.47 -4.05 7.60
C THR A 110 -7.84 -3.71 7.03
N TYR A 111 -8.04 -3.98 5.74
CA TYR A 111 -9.32 -3.81 5.05
C TYR A 111 -10.48 -4.46 5.82
N THR A 112 -10.28 -5.69 6.31
CA THR A 112 -11.28 -6.44 7.07
C THR A 112 -11.46 -5.90 8.49
N MET A 113 -10.39 -5.45 9.15
CA MET A 113 -10.47 -4.84 10.49
C MET A 113 -11.28 -3.55 10.50
N CYS A 114 -11.33 -2.81 9.39
CA CYS A 114 -12.17 -1.61 9.30
C CYS A 114 -13.66 -1.91 9.51
N ALA A 115 -14.18 -3.05 9.07
CA ALA A 115 -15.57 -3.42 9.34
C ALA A 115 -15.84 -3.60 10.84
N ASP A 116 -14.91 -4.20 11.58
CA ASP A 116 -15.04 -4.36 13.03
C ASP A 116 -15.00 -3.01 13.75
N LEU A 117 -14.16 -2.07 13.29
CA LEU A 117 -14.11 -0.71 13.82
C LEU A 117 -15.41 0.05 13.53
N PHE A 118 -15.91 -0.01 12.30
CA PHE A 118 -17.20 0.58 11.92
C PHE A 118 -18.36 -0.01 12.71
N GLN A 119 -18.35 -1.32 12.94
CA GLN A 119 -19.33 -1.95 13.80
C GLN A 119 -19.22 -1.43 15.24
N GLY A 120 -18.02 -1.41 15.82
CA GLY A 120 -17.82 -1.00 17.21
C GLY A 120 -18.25 0.45 17.46
N VAL A 121 -17.83 1.37 16.60
CA VAL A 121 -18.19 2.80 16.71
C VAL A 121 -19.68 3.02 16.47
N GLY A 122 -20.22 2.45 15.39
CA GLY A 122 -21.62 2.69 15.04
C GLY A 122 -22.62 1.94 15.92
N ASP A 123 -22.30 0.75 16.45
CA ASP A 123 -23.14 0.04 17.42
C ASP A 123 -23.30 0.86 18.71
N ALA A 124 -22.20 1.43 19.23
CA ALA A 124 -22.25 2.29 20.42
C ALA A 124 -23.12 3.54 20.18
N ALA A 125 -22.93 4.22 19.05
CA ALA A 125 -23.72 5.39 18.67
C ALA A 125 -25.21 5.04 18.51
N MET A 126 -25.51 3.93 17.84
CA MET A 126 -26.88 3.54 17.55
C MET A 126 -27.63 3.05 18.79
N LYS A 127 -26.97 2.28 19.66
CA LYS A 127 -27.49 1.93 20.99
C LYS A 127 -27.89 3.17 21.77
N SER A 128 -27.02 4.18 21.81
CA SER A 128 -27.29 5.44 22.49
C SER A 128 -28.52 6.14 21.90
N LYS A 129 -28.55 6.31 20.58
CA LYS A 129 -29.67 6.94 19.86
C LYS A 129 -31.01 6.25 20.11
N ILE A 130 -31.06 4.94 20.01
CA ILE A 130 -32.34 4.20 20.13
C ILE A 130 -32.85 4.19 21.57
N LEU A 131 -31.96 3.94 22.54
CA LEU A 131 -32.36 3.82 23.94
C LEU A 131 -32.69 5.17 24.58
N HIS A 132 -31.98 6.24 24.20
CA HIS A 132 -32.10 7.53 24.88
C HIS A 132 -32.85 8.59 24.08
N GLU A 133 -32.66 8.66 22.76
CA GLU A 133 -33.24 9.73 21.93
C GLU A 133 -34.59 9.33 21.35
N GLN A 134 -34.68 8.13 20.77
CA GLN A 134 -35.92 7.66 20.14
C GLN A 134 -36.92 7.08 21.15
N GLN A 135 -36.47 6.73 22.36
CA GLN A 135 -37.27 6.23 23.47
C GLN A 135 -38.29 5.16 23.05
N VAL A 136 -37.85 4.19 22.23
CA VAL A 136 -38.74 3.15 21.71
C VAL A 136 -39.29 2.33 22.90
N PRO A 137 -40.62 2.39 23.17
CA PRO A 137 -41.16 1.82 24.40
C PRO A 137 -40.92 0.31 24.52
N GLY A 138 -40.45 -0.12 25.68
CA GLY A 138 -40.24 -1.54 25.98
C GLY A 138 -38.99 -2.17 25.36
N VAL A 139 -38.15 -1.40 24.66
CA VAL A 139 -36.84 -1.89 24.20
C VAL A 139 -35.92 -2.09 25.39
N THR A 140 -35.34 -3.29 25.46
CA THR A 140 -34.40 -3.69 26.53
C THR A 140 -32.99 -3.96 26.01
N HIS A 141 -32.87 -4.30 24.72
CA HIS A 141 -31.60 -4.62 24.08
C HIS A 141 -31.62 -4.13 22.63
N VAL A 142 -30.44 -3.75 22.15
CA VAL A 142 -30.16 -3.41 20.75
C VAL A 142 -28.95 -4.21 20.33
N GLU A 143 -29.02 -4.79 19.14
CA GLU A 143 -27.91 -5.52 18.52
C GLU A 143 -27.70 -4.96 17.12
N CYS A 144 -26.47 -4.54 16.82
CA CYS A 144 -26.07 -4.07 15.51
C CYS A 144 -24.96 -4.95 14.93
N ARG A 145 -24.95 -5.06 13.60
CA ARG A 145 -23.90 -5.73 12.83
C ARG A 145 -23.53 -4.89 11.62
N PHE A 146 -22.27 -4.96 11.23
CA PHE A 146 -21.84 -4.43 9.95
C PHE A 146 -22.18 -5.42 8.83
N VAL A 147 -22.62 -4.87 7.70
CA VAL A 147 -22.91 -5.61 6.47
C VAL A 147 -22.20 -4.91 5.33
N TRP A 148 -21.31 -5.65 4.66
CA TRP A 148 -20.65 -5.18 3.45
C TRP A 148 -21.66 -4.95 2.32
N ASP A 149 -21.40 -3.95 1.48
CA ASP A 149 -21.95 -3.91 0.14
C ASP A 149 -21.29 -5.04 -0.68
N PHE A 150 -22.08 -5.74 -1.50
CA PHE A 150 -21.63 -6.93 -2.23
C PHE A 150 -20.40 -6.69 -3.12
N ARG A 151 -20.16 -5.45 -3.56
CA ARG A 151 -19.00 -5.07 -4.39
C ARG A 151 -17.69 -5.01 -3.60
N TYR A 152 -17.80 -4.95 -2.27
CA TYR A 152 -16.71 -4.68 -1.32
C TYR A 152 -16.51 -5.81 -0.30
N GLU A 153 -17.31 -6.88 -0.39
CA GLU A 153 -17.14 -8.10 0.39
C GLU A 153 -15.70 -8.65 0.26
N PRO A 154 -15.06 -9.08 1.35
CA PRO A 154 -13.67 -9.58 1.32
C PRO A 154 -13.41 -10.70 0.31
N GLU A 155 -14.42 -11.52 0.01
CA GLU A 155 -14.35 -12.63 -0.95
C GLU A 155 -14.56 -12.21 -2.41
N LYS A 156 -14.95 -10.95 -2.65
CA LYS A 156 -15.27 -10.39 -3.98
C LYS A 156 -14.22 -9.41 -4.48
N VAL A 157 -13.34 -8.95 -3.59
CA VAL A 157 -12.24 -8.06 -3.91
C VAL A 157 -10.96 -8.85 -4.24
N PRO A 158 -9.94 -8.22 -4.87
CA PRO A 158 -8.66 -8.87 -5.08
C PRO A 158 -8.08 -9.42 -3.76
N PRO A 159 -7.50 -10.63 -3.78
CA PRO A 159 -7.16 -11.34 -2.54
C PRO A 159 -5.94 -10.74 -1.82
N ASP A 160 -5.07 -10.03 -2.54
CA ASP A 160 -3.95 -9.27 -2.00
C ASP A 160 -4.37 -8.04 -1.18
N LEU A 161 -5.68 -7.75 -1.11
CA LEU A 161 -6.24 -6.70 -0.25
C LEU A 161 -6.69 -7.21 1.12
N THR A 162 -6.91 -8.52 1.25
CA THR A 162 -7.57 -9.12 2.43
C THR A 162 -6.81 -10.30 3.03
N ASN A 163 -5.88 -10.89 2.30
CA ASN A 163 -5.05 -11.99 2.77
C ASN A 163 -3.55 -11.64 2.68
N PRO A 164 -2.86 -11.41 3.81
CA PRO A 164 -1.43 -11.07 3.80
C PRO A 164 -0.56 -12.19 3.23
N ARG A 165 -1.04 -13.45 3.22
CA ARG A 165 -0.29 -14.59 2.67
C ARG A 165 -0.24 -14.62 1.14
N GLU A 166 -1.06 -13.83 0.46
CA GLU A 166 -0.98 -13.68 -0.99
C GLU A 166 0.16 -12.72 -1.39
N ILE A 167 0.69 -11.95 -0.43
CA ILE A 167 1.82 -11.05 -0.67
C ILE A 167 3.09 -11.88 -0.80
N THR A 168 3.64 -11.90 -2.00
CA THR A 168 4.93 -12.53 -2.27
C THR A 168 6.09 -11.66 -1.79
N LEU A 169 7.25 -12.29 -1.61
CA LEU A 169 8.47 -11.58 -1.23
C LEU A 169 8.91 -10.57 -2.30
N ASP A 170 8.71 -10.88 -3.58
CA ASP A 170 9.06 -9.97 -4.68
C ASP A 170 8.14 -8.75 -4.70
N GLU A 171 6.84 -8.94 -4.48
CA GLU A 171 5.90 -7.83 -4.35
C GLU A 171 6.21 -6.97 -3.12
N LEU A 172 6.66 -7.57 -2.01
CA LEU A 172 7.08 -6.83 -0.84
C LEU A 172 8.33 -6.00 -1.12
N ILE A 173 9.31 -6.54 -1.83
CA ILE A 173 10.51 -5.82 -2.26
C ILE A 173 10.13 -4.66 -3.17
N ASP A 174 9.29 -4.90 -4.17
CA ASP A 174 8.84 -3.86 -5.11
C ASP A 174 8.05 -2.75 -4.42
N TRP A 175 7.21 -3.13 -3.45
CA TRP A 175 6.53 -2.18 -2.59
C TRP A 175 7.52 -1.33 -1.80
N LEU A 176 8.47 -1.93 -1.07
CA LEU A 176 9.49 -1.21 -0.28
C LEU A 176 10.28 -0.23 -1.14
N ILE A 177 10.68 -0.63 -2.35
CA ILE A 177 11.41 0.21 -3.30
C ILE A 177 10.55 1.41 -3.76
N SER A 178 9.24 1.21 -3.93
CA SER A 178 8.32 2.26 -4.40
C SER A 178 7.98 3.31 -3.34
N LEU A 179 8.25 3.03 -2.06
CA LEU A 179 7.91 3.95 -0.98
C LEU A 179 8.84 5.17 -0.99
N PRO A 180 8.30 6.38 -0.77
CA PRO A 180 9.13 7.59 -0.70
C PRO A 180 10.03 7.61 0.54
N ALA A 181 9.65 6.92 1.61
CA ALA A 181 10.37 6.81 2.88
C ALA A 181 9.99 5.49 3.59
N PRO A 182 10.77 5.04 4.59
CA PRO A 182 10.45 3.86 5.37
C PRO A 182 9.09 3.97 6.05
N PRO A 183 8.32 2.87 6.13
CA PRO A 183 7.05 2.88 6.85
C PRO A 183 7.27 3.12 8.37
N PRO A 184 6.30 3.71 9.08
CA PRO A 184 6.39 3.93 10.52
C PRO A 184 6.72 2.64 11.28
N GLY A 185 7.67 2.66 12.22
CA GLY A 185 8.09 1.43 12.94
C GLY A 185 9.05 0.53 12.16
N PHE A 186 9.51 0.92 10.96
CA PHE A 186 10.60 0.24 10.26
C PHE A 186 11.92 0.34 11.06
N ALA A 187 12.47 -0.81 11.44
CA ALA A 187 13.68 -0.91 12.27
C ALA A 187 14.81 -1.74 11.63
N SER A 188 14.89 -1.75 10.29
CA SER A 188 15.86 -2.59 9.55
C SER A 188 16.85 -1.77 8.73
N PRO A 189 17.70 -0.91 9.35
CA PRO A 189 18.65 -0.07 8.63
C PRO A 189 19.65 -0.87 7.78
N GLN A 190 19.92 -2.12 8.14
CA GLN A 190 20.78 -3.03 7.39
C GLN A 190 20.24 -3.42 6.00
N LEU A 191 18.95 -3.16 5.72
CA LEU A 191 18.35 -3.38 4.41
C LEU A 191 18.42 -2.15 3.51
N VAL A 192 18.60 -0.95 4.09
CA VAL A 192 18.66 0.31 3.32
C VAL A 192 19.74 0.25 2.23
N PRO A 193 20.99 -0.21 2.50
CA PRO A 193 22.01 -0.31 1.46
C PRO A 193 21.66 -1.25 0.30
N LEU A 194 20.77 -2.22 0.52
CA LEU A 194 20.28 -3.13 -0.52
C LEU A 194 19.10 -2.52 -1.29
N LEU A 195 18.27 -1.69 -0.65
CA LEU A 195 17.13 -1.02 -1.26
C LEU A 195 17.52 0.19 -2.12
N CYS A 196 18.57 0.93 -1.74
CA CYS A 196 19.04 2.10 -2.48
C CYS A 196 19.44 1.82 -3.95
N PRO A 197 20.29 0.81 -4.26
CA PRO A 197 20.61 0.50 -5.65
C PRO A 197 19.37 0.02 -6.42
N LEU A 198 18.39 -0.58 -5.72
CA LEU A 198 17.16 -1.11 -6.32
C LEU A 198 16.14 -0.05 -6.75
N GLY A 199 16.19 1.17 -6.23
CA GLY A 199 15.15 2.16 -6.52
C GLY A 199 14.76 3.07 -5.37
N ALA A 200 15.05 2.68 -4.13
CA ALA A 200 14.56 3.41 -2.97
C ALA A 200 15.09 4.86 -2.97
N GLY A 201 14.18 5.80 -2.74
CA GLY A 201 14.46 7.23 -2.86
C GLY A 201 15.21 7.82 -1.65
N PRO A 202 15.54 9.12 -1.70
CA PRO A 202 16.29 9.82 -0.64
C PRO A 202 15.64 9.77 0.74
N GLY A 203 14.31 9.61 0.84
CA GLY A 203 13.61 9.48 2.12
C GLY A 203 13.98 8.22 2.90
N TRP A 204 14.60 7.23 2.25
CA TRP A 204 15.23 6.08 2.90
C TRP A 204 16.63 6.35 3.45
N GLY A 205 17.18 7.55 3.24
CA GLY A 205 18.59 7.88 3.52
C GLY A 205 19.53 7.47 2.39
N CYS A 206 19.00 7.13 1.22
CA CYS A 206 19.79 6.84 0.03
C CYS A 206 20.44 8.11 -0.53
N PRO A 207 21.67 8.02 -1.08
CA PRO A 207 22.29 9.16 -1.76
C PRO A 207 21.42 9.60 -2.95
N PRO A 208 21.33 10.91 -3.26
CA PRO A 208 20.55 11.40 -4.39
C PRO A 208 21.08 10.81 -5.70
N ARG A 209 20.18 10.45 -6.62
CA ARG A 209 20.60 10.00 -7.95
C ARG A 209 21.01 11.21 -8.78
N PRO A 210 21.93 11.06 -9.75
CA PRO A 210 22.30 12.15 -10.66
C PRO A 210 21.10 12.78 -11.38
N THR A 211 20.04 12.00 -11.63
CA THR A 211 18.77 12.45 -12.25
C THR A 211 17.85 13.21 -11.30
N ASP A 212 18.10 13.18 -9.99
CA ASP A 212 17.26 13.80 -8.96
C ASP A 212 17.75 15.23 -8.61
N LEU A 213 18.88 15.67 -9.16
CA LEU A 213 19.44 17.00 -8.95
C LEU A 213 18.82 18.01 -9.93
N PRO A 214 18.12 19.06 -9.45
CA PRO A 214 17.61 20.09 -10.34
C PRO A 214 18.77 20.94 -10.88
N GLY A 215 19.09 20.75 -12.16
CA GLY A 215 19.97 21.66 -12.91
C GLY A 215 21.31 21.12 -13.37
N GLU A 216 21.65 19.85 -13.14
CA GLU A 216 22.88 19.26 -13.71
C GLU A 216 22.62 18.69 -15.10
N GLN A 217 22.87 19.53 -16.11
CA GLN A 217 23.08 19.07 -17.48
C GLN A 217 24.36 18.23 -17.50
N PRO A 218 24.41 17.08 -18.20
CA PRO A 218 25.60 16.23 -18.22
C PRO A 218 26.80 17.05 -18.66
N THR A 219 27.78 17.24 -17.78
CA THR A 219 29.04 17.87 -18.14
C THR A 219 29.77 16.95 -19.09
N ASP A 220 29.81 17.37 -20.35
CA ASP A 220 30.67 16.82 -21.39
C ASP A 220 32.12 16.84 -20.87
N PRO A 221 32.85 15.71 -20.85
CA PRO A 221 34.21 15.70 -20.31
C PRO A 221 35.12 16.56 -21.19
N THR A 222 35.51 17.72 -20.66
CA THR A 222 36.50 18.61 -21.24
C THR A 222 37.81 17.86 -21.53
N GLY A 223 38.35 18.10 -22.73
CA GLY A 223 39.40 17.32 -23.37
C GLY A 223 40.67 17.10 -22.54
N GLY A 224 41.16 15.86 -22.61
CA GLY A 224 42.57 15.53 -22.43
C GLY A 224 43.13 15.10 -23.78
N GLU A 225 44.00 15.92 -24.37
CA GLU A 225 44.82 15.51 -25.51
C GLU A 225 45.85 14.44 -25.09
N PRO A 226 46.23 13.54 -26.01
CA PRO A 226 47.08 12.39 -25.72
C PRO A 226 48.57 12.75 -25.86
N GLY A 227 49.40 12.37 -24.89
CA GLY A 227 50.85 12.47 -25.03
C GLY A 227 51.65 11.96 -23.83
N ASP A 228 52.57 11.04 -24.13
CA ASP A 228 53.77 10.67 -23.39
C ASP A 228 53.66 9.66 -22.22
N HIS A 229 53.76 8.38 -22.60
CA HIS A 229 54.42 7.34 -21.80
C HIS A 229 55.93 7.27 -22.15
N PRO A 230 56.83 7.06 -21.19
CA PRO A 230 57.95 6.15 -21.39
C PRO A 230 57.51 4.68 -21.28
#